data_AF-A0A6J7JRU0-F1
#
_entry.id   AF-A0A6J7JRU0-F1
#
_cell.length_a   1.000
_cell.length_b   1.000
_cell.length_c   1.000
_cell.angle_alpha   90.00
_cell.angle_beta   90.00
_cell.angle_gamma   90.00
#
_symmetry.space_group_name_H-M   'P 1'
#
loop_
_entity.id
_entity.type
_entity.pdbx_description
1 polymer ?
#
loop_
_entity_poly.entity_id
_entity_poly.type
_entity_poly.pdbx_seq_one_letter_code
_entity_poly.pdbx_strand_id
1 'polypeptide(L)' 'MNRGLEISADSADDIKSVIIDQVRNGVAVRMAVLYQLLGGAPIGAAND' A
#
# COMPACT_ATOMS: atom_id res chain seq x y z
N MET A 1 8.70 -4.30 -11.23
CA MET A 1 7.58 -4.59 -12.14
C MET A 1 7.96 -4.16 -13.53
N ASN A 2 8.57 -5.08 -14.27
CA ASN A 2 8.94 -4.91 -15.66
C ASN A 2 7.79 -5.43 -16.54
N ARG A 3 7.08 -4.52 -17.23
CA ARG A 3 5.99 -4.88 -18.16
C ARG A 3 6.53 -5.67 -19.35
N GLY A 4 5.81 -6.71 -19.78
CA GLY A 4 6.23 -7.63 -20.83
C GLY A 4 7.25 -8.69 -20.39
N LEU A 5 7.74 -8.63 -19.14
CA LEU A 5 8.67 -9.62 -18.56
C LEU A 5 8.10 -10.26 -17.28
N GLU A 6 7.74 -9.44 -16.29
CA GLU A 6 7.20 -9.87 -15.00
C GLU A 6 5.66 -9.89 -14.97
N ILE A 7 5.04 -9.02 -15.77
CA ILE A 7 3.58 -8.92 -15.95
C ILE A 7 3.28 -8.54 -17.40
N SER A 8 2.16 -9.01 -17.96
CA SER A 8 1.71 -8.51 -19.26
C SER A 8 1.34 -7.02 -19.18
N ALA A 9 1.54 -6.29 -20.29
CA ALA A 9 1.11 -4.89 -20.37
C ALA A 9 -0.41 -4.78 -20.19
N ASP A 10 -1.16 -5.67 -20.83
CA ASP A 10 -2.63 -5.70 -20.75
C ASP A 10 -3.13 -5.84 -19.31
N SER A 11 -2.54 -6.75 -18.51
CA SER A 11 -2.96 -6.90 -17.10
C SER A 11 -2.49 -5.74 -16.21
N ALA A 12 -1.34 -5.13 -16.51
CA ALA A 12 -0.83 -3.99 -15.76
C ALA A 12 -1.68 -2.73 -15.95
N ASP A 13 -2.21 -2.53 -17.17
CA ASP A 13 -2.99 -1.37 -17.59
C ASP A 13 -4.52 -1.62 -17.61
N ASP A 14 -4.98 -2.83 -17.26
CA ASP A 14 -6.42 -3.17 -17.16
C ASP A 14 -7.14 -2.29 -16.14
N ILE A 15 -8.43 -2.02 -16.37
CA ILE A 15 -9.28 -1.25 -15.46
C ILE A 15 -9.42 -1.87 -14.06
N LYS A 16 -9.19 -3.19 -13.94
CA LYS A 16 -9.18 -3.93 -12.68
C LYS A 16 -7.81 -3.94 -12.00
N SER A 17 -6.78 -3.35 -12.62
CA SER A 17 -5.45 -3.24 -12.04
C SER A 17 -5.48 -2.35 -10.80
N VAL A 18 -5.05 -2.90 -9.66
CA VAL A 18 -5.04 -2.19 -8.37
C VAL A 18 -3.65 -1.69 -7.97
N ILE A 19 -2.67 -1.74 -8.88
CA ILE A 19 -1.27 -1.52 -8.48
C ILE A 19 -0.99 -0.10 -8.01
N ILE A 20 -1.66 0.90 -8.61
CA ILE A 20 -1.52 2.30 -8.17
C ILE A 20 -2.14 2.49 -6.78
N ASP A 21 -3.30 1.88 -6.54
CA ASP A 21 -3.94 1.92 -5.22
C ASP A 21 -3.12 1.17 -4.18
N GLN A 22 -2.50 0.04 -4.53
CA GLN A 22 -1.61 -0.70 -3.65
C GLN A 22 -0.38 0.13 -3.25
N VAL A 23 0.25 0.84 -4.18
CA VAL A 23 1.39 1.74 -3.87
C VAL A 23 0.93 2.89 -2.97
N ARG A 24 -0.21 3.53 -3.29
CA ARG A 24 -0.81 4.61 -2.48
C ARG A 24 -1.11 4.13 -1.06
N ASN A 25 -1.78 3.00 -0.92
CA ASN A 25 -2.14 2.40 0.37
C ASN A 25 -0.88 2.01 1.15
N GLY A 26 0.16 1.53 0.47
CA GLY A 26 1.46 1.23 1.09
C GLY A 26 2.16 2.47 1.67
N VAL A 27 1.95 3.68 1.13
CA VAL A 27 2.42 4.93 1.77
C VAL A 27 1.63 5.19 3.05
N ALA A 28 0.30 5.12 2.98
CA ALA A 28 -0.56 5.35 4.14
C ALA A 28 -0.23 4.41 5.30
N VAL A 29 -0.06 3.11 5.03
CA VAL A 29 0.33 2.12 6.05
C VAL A 29 1.68 2.45 6.69
N ARG A 30 2.70 2.77 5.89
CA ARG A 30 4.02 3.13 6.42
C ARG A 30 3.98 4.41 7.24
N MET A 31 3.22 5.42 6.82
CA MET A 31 3.01 6.64 7.59
C MET A 31 2.31 6.36 8.92
N ALA A 32 1.32 5.46 8.91
CA ALA A 32 0.62 5.03 10.12
C ALA A 32 1.56 4.30 11.09
N VAL A 33 2.42 3.41 10.59
CA VAL A 33 3.46 2.74 11.38
C VAL A 33 4.51 3.72 11.92
N LEU A 34 4.99 4.67 11.10
CA LEU A 34 5.95 5.67 11.54
C LEU A 34 5.36 6.61 12.59
N TYR A 35 4.11 7.05 12.39
CA TYR A 35 3.36 7.81 13.38
C TYR A 35 3.30 7.04 14.70
N GLN A 36 2.96 5.75 14.66
CA GLN A 36 2.93 4.88 15.82
C GLN A 36 4.28 4.82 16.57
N LEU A 37 5.35 4.56 15.85
CA LEU A 37 6.67 4.32 16.44
C LEU A 37 7.35 5.59 16.94
N LEU A 38 7.00 6.75 16.36
CA LEU A 38 7.66 8.03 16.65
C LEU A 38 6.86 8.94 17.60
N GLY A 39 5.79 8.45 18.23
CA GLY A 39 5.11 9.13 19.33
C GLY A 39 3.62 9.44 19.12
N GLY A 40 3.00 8.94 18.06
CA GLY A 40 1.57 9.00 17.81
C GLY A 40 0.82 7.77 18.34
N ALA A 41 -0.30 7.97 19.03
CA ALA A 41 -1.06 6.96 19.77
C ALA A 41 -1.39 5.64 19.00
N PRO A 42 -1.62 4.51 19.72
CA PRO A 42 -1.74 3.15 19.16
C PRO A 42 -2.76 2.97 18.05
N ILE A 43 -2.31 2.44 16.91
CA ILE A 43 -3.16 1.68 15.97
C ILE A 43 -3.53 0.37 16.69
N GLY A 44 -4.62 0.42 17.45
CA GLY A 44 -5.17 -0.73 18.18
C GLY A 44 -5.47 -0.53 19.67
N ALA A 45 -5.32 0.66 20.26
CA ALA A 45 -5.66 0.91 21.68
C ALA A 45 -7.17 0.98 21.99
N ALA A 46 -7.98 0.21 21.27
CA ALA A 46 -9.41 0.03 21.55
C ALA A 46 -9.77 -1.47 21.57
N ASN A 47 -8.89 -2.32 22.10
CA ASN A 47 -9.15 -3.74 22.33
C ASN A 47 -8.84 -4.17 23.79
N ASP A 48 -8.84 -3.23 24.73
CA ASP A 48 -8.99 -3.48 26.17
C ASP A 48 -10.26 -2.77 26.67
#